data_AF-A0A6H5G2R8-F1
#
_entry.id   AF-A0A6H5G2R8-F1
#
_cell.length_a   1.000
_cell.length_b   1.000
_cell.length_c   1.000
_cell.angle_alpha   90.00
_cell.angle_beta   90.00
_cell.angle_gamma   90.00
#
_symmetry.space_group_name_H-M   'P 1'
#
loop_
_entity.id
_entity.type
_entity.pdbx_description
1 polymer ?
#
loop_
_entity_poly.entity_id
_entity_poly.type
_entity_poly.pdbx_seq_one_letter_code
_entity_poly.pdbx_strand_id
1 'polypeptide(L)'
;MVRLQEKLRKATGTITFFLTKEFKFCNNNVLELYRRLSPQDKQTFCFDINGIDWQEYIETYVMGTRRYILKEDPSSLPESRTNLRKLYLLHRATQLLMFTFVFWGVVLRSNTARSTLYQISSILFRTLTSLSRAFASGGR
;
A
#
# COMPACT_ATOMS: atom_id res chain seq x y z
N MET A 1 -21.81 -9.41 12.89
CA MET A 1 -20.49 -9.74 12.32
C MET A 1 -20.60 -10.71 11.15
N VAL A 2 -21.10 -11.94 11.33
CA VAL A 2 -21.16 -12.99 10.28
C VAL A 2 -21.92 -12.57 9.00
N ARG A 3 -23.10 -11.92 9.13
CA ARG A 3 -23.90 -11.48 7.97
C ARG A 3 -23.21 -10.43 7.08
N LEU A 4 -22.38 -9.56 7.66
CA LEU A 4 -21.63 -8.56 6.90
C LEU A 4 -20.48 -9.23 6.12
N GLN A 5 -19.76 -10.14 6.77
CA GLN A 5 -18.71 -10.94 6.14
C GLN A 5 -19.26 -11.82 5.02
N GLU A 6 -20.45 -12.40 5.19
CA GLU A 6 -21.17 -13.16 4.17
C GLU A 6 -21.43 -12.32 2.91
N LYS A 7 -21.93 -11.09 3.08
CA LYS A 7 -22.22 -10.15 1.99
C LYS A 7 -20.93 -9.72 1.28
N LEU A 8 -19.90 -9.36 2.04
CA LEU A 8 -18.58 -9.02 1.50
C LEU A 8 -18.02 -10.18 0.69
N ARG A 9 -18.04 -11.40 1.24
CA ARG A 9 -17.55 -12.61 0.55
C ARG A 9 -18.26 -12.85 -0.77
N LYS A 10 -19.59 -12.72 -0.82
CA LYS A 10 -20.37 -12.86 -2.06
C LYS A 10 -20.03 -11.77 -3.08
N ALA A 11 -19.92 -10.52 -2.65
CA ALA A 11 -19.56 -9.40 -3.52
C ALA A 11 -18.14 -9.58 -4.09
N THR A 12 -17.16 -9.89 -3.23
CA THR A 12 -15.78 -10.16 -3.64
C THR A 12 -15.73 -11.34 -4.61
N GLY A 13 -16.42 -12.45 -4.32
CA GLY A 13 -16.46 -13.61 -5.21
C GLY A 13 -16.95 -13.28 -6.62
N THR A 14 -17.96 -12.41 -6.72
CA THR A 14 -18.51 -11.98 -8.02
C THR A 14 -17.53 -11.10 -8.80
N ILE A 15 -16.88 -10.16 -8.11
CA ILE A 15 -16.00 -9.16 -8.75
C ILE A 15 -14.60 -9.72 -9.06
N THR A 16 -14.17 -10.77 -8.32
CA THR A 16 -12.84 -11.37 -8.45
C THR A 16 -12.51 -11.80 -9.88
N PHE A 17 -13.49 -12.34 -10.61
CA PHE A 17 -13.29 -12.73 -12.01
C PHE A 17 -12.86 -11.54 -12.88
N PHE A 18 -13.47 -10.37 -12.68
CA PHE A 18 -13.18 -9.17 -13.46
C PHE A 18 -11.88 -8.48 -13.04
N LEU A 19 -11.49 -8.57 -11.77
CA LEU A 19 -10.29 -7.91 -11.25
C LEU A 19 -9.00 -8.71 -11.47
N THR A 20 -9.08 -10.04 -11.57
CA THR A 20 -7.89 -10.91 -11.61
C THR A 20 -7.51 -11.37 -13.01
N LYS A 21 -8.39 -11.19 -13.99
CA LYS A 21 -8.15 -11.59 -15.37
C LYS A 21 -7.68 -10.38 -16.17
N GLU A 22 -6.58 -10.56 -16.90
CA GLU A 22 -6.15 -9.58 -17.89
C GLU A 22 -7.04 -9.72 -19.13
N PHE A 23 -7.72 -8.64 -19.50
CA PHE A 23 -8.51 -8.58 -20.72
C PHE A 23 -7.67 -7.94 -21.82
N LYS A 24 -7.28 -8.76 -22.81
CA LYS A 24 -6.57 -8.28 -24.00
C LYS A 24 -7.58 -7.91 -25.07
N PHE A 25 -7.85 -6.62 -25.21
CA PHE A 25 -8.70 -6.10 -26.28
C PHE A 25 -7.84 -5.72 -27.48
N CYS A 26 -8.05 -6.37 -28.62
CA CYS A 26 -7.40 -5.99 -29.87
C CYS A 26 -8.12 -4.78 -30.47
N ASN A 27 -7.45 -3.63 -30.59
CA ASN A 27 -8.02 -2.39 -31.12
C ASN A 27 -7.32 -1.89 -32.39
N ASN A 28 -6.58 -2.75 -33.09
CA ASN A 28 -5.80 -2.40 -34.28
C ASN A 28 -6.62 -1.66 -35.34
N ASN A 29 -7.83 -2.14 -35.64
CA ASN A 29 -8.71 -1.51 -36.64
C ASN A 29 -9.15 -0.10 -36.22
N VAL A 30 -9.38 0.13 -34.93
CA VAL A 30 -9.78 1.45 -34.41
C VAL A 30 -8.62 2.43 -34.51
N LEU A 31 -7.41 1.98 -34.18
CA LEU A 31 -6.19 2.78 -34.32
C LEU A 31 -5.90 3.11 -35.78
N GLU A 32 -6.08 2.15 -36.68
CA GLU A 32 -5.88 2.37 -38.11
C GLU A 32 -6.94 3.32 -38.70
N LEU A 33 -8.21 3.14 -38.32
CA LEU A 33 -9.28 4.06 -38.68
C LEU A 33 -8.94 5.48 -38.24
N TYR A 34 -8.54 5.66 -36.98
CA TYR A 34 -8.17 6.98 -36.46
C TYR A 34 -7.03 7.61 -37.25
N ARG A 35 -6.00 6.84 -37.63
CA ARG A 35 -4.88 7.36 -38.45
C ARG A 35 -5.33 7.85 -39.81
N ARG A 36 -6.32 7.21 -40.43
CA ARG A 36 -6.86 7.55 -41.75
C ARG A 36 -7.84 8.72 -41.75
N LEU A 37 -8.37 9.12 -40.59
CA LEU A 37 -9.29 10.26 -40.48
C LEU A 37 -8.63 11.59 -40.85
N SER A 38 -9.40 12.45 -41.50
CA SER A 38 -9.01 13.84 -41.75
C SER A 38 -8.89 14.61 -40.43
N PRO A 39 -8.15 15.74 -40.39
CA PRO A 39 -8.07 16.58 -39.19
C PRO A 39 -9.44 17.09 -38.72
N GLN A 40 -10.35 17.36 -39.65
CA GLN A 40 -11.72 17.82 -39.37
C GLN A 40 -12.56 16.71 -38.72
N ASP A 41 -12.45 15.48 -39.22
CA ASP A 41 -13.16 14.33 -38.64
C ASP A 41 -12.60 13.95 -37.27
N LYS A 42 -11.28 14.06 -37.07
CA LYS A 42 -10.66 13.82 -35.74
C LYS A 42 -11.16 14.77 -34.66
N GLN A 43 -11.42 16.04 -35.01
CA GLN A 43 -12.02 17.00 -34.07
C GLN A 43 -13.50 16.70 -33.82
N THR A 44 -14.23 16.27 -34.85
CA THR A 44 -15.64 15.93 -34.74
C THR A 44 -15.86 14.64 -33.94
N PHE A 45 -14.97 13.67 -34.11
CA PHE A 45 -15.01 12.35 -33.48
C PHE A 45 -13.80 12.16 -32.55
N CYS A 46 -13.89 12.71 -31.34
CA CYS A 46 -12.85 12.60 -30.33
C CYS A 46 -12.89 11.26 -29.60
N PHE A 47 -12.31 10.22 -30.19
CA PHE A 47 -12.18 8.89 -29.59
C PHE A 47 -10.71 8.44 -29.39
N ASP A 48 -9.77 9.37 -29.53
CA ASP A 48 -8.37 9.12 -29.16
C ASP A 48 -8.18 9.25 -27.65
N ILE A 49 -7.79 8.14 -27.03
CA ILE A 49 -7.62 8.04 -25.58
C ILE A 49 -6.27 8.65 -25.14
N ASN A 50 -5.33 8.85 -26.08
CA ASN A 50 -4.02 9.45 -25.76
C ASN A 50 -4.13 10.94 -25.40
N GLY A 51 -5.20 11.62 -25.80
CA GLY A 51 -5.44 13.03 -25.47
C GLY A 51 -5.99 13.27 -24.07
N ILE A 52 -6.28 12.22 -23.29
CA ILE A 52 -6.87 12.34 -21.95
C ILE A 52 -5.76 12.58 -20.93
N ASP A 53 -5.90 13.64 -20.12
CA ASP A 53 -5.15 13.76 -18.87
C ASP A 53 -5.70 12.73 -17.86
N TRP A 54 -5.03 11.58 -17.81
CA TRP A 54 -5.41 10.49 -16.93
C TRP A 54 -5.34 10.86 -15.45
N GLN A 55 -4.45 11.78 -15.07
CA GLN A 55 -4.31 12.17 -13.68
C GLN A 55 -5.54 12.97 -13.23
N GLU A 56 -5.93 13.97 -14.00
CA GLU A 56 -7.12 14.79 -13.73
C GLU A 56 -8.41 13.95 -13.83
N TYR A 57 -8.49 13.07 -14.83
CA TYR A 57 -9.62 12.17 -15.01
C TYR A 57 -9.84 11.27 -13.79
N ILE A 58 -8.78 10.61 -13.32
CA ILE A 58 -8.87 9.70 -12.17
C ILE A 58 -9.17 10.48 -10.88
N GLU A 59 -8.58 11.67 -10.69
CA GLU A 59 -8.88 12.52 -9.54
C GLU A 59 -10.38 12.90 -9.51
N THR A 60 -10.91 13.37 -10.64
CA THR A 60 -12.32 13.75 -10.77
C THR A 60 -13.24 12.55 -10.57
N TYR A 61 -12.88 11.39 -11.13
CA TYR A 61 -13.62 10.13 -10.95
C TYR A 61 -13.68 9.69 -9.49
N VAL A 62 -12.56 9.72 -8.78
CA VAL A 62 -12.49 9.36 -7.35
C VAL A 62 -13.32 10.34 -6.52
N MET A 63 -13.21 11.64 -6.79
CA MET A 63 -13.99 12.68 -6.10
C MET A 63 -15.50 12.53 -6.34
N GLY A 64 -15.91 12.26 -7.58
CA GLY A 64 -17.30 11.97 -7.92
C GLY A 64 -17.83 10.72 -7.22
N THR A 65 -17.04 9.65 -7.20
CA THR A 65 -17.39 8.40 -6.49
C THR A 65 -17.64 8.67 -5.00
N ARG A 66 -16.74 9.40 -4.33
CA ARG A 66 -16.90 9.76 -2.91
C ARG A 66 -18.19 10.55 -2.67
N ARG A 67 -18.44 11.57 -3.49
CA ARG A 67 -19.60 12.46 -3.32
C ARG A 67 -20.93 11.76 -3.61
N TYR A 68 -21.02 11.01 -4.71
CA TYR A 68 -22.32 10.51 -5.21
C TYR A 68 -22.61 9.06 -4.84
N ILE A 69 -21.60 8.19 -4.87
CA ILE A 69 -21.77 6.76 -4.57
C ILE A 69 -21.65 6.54 -3.06
N LEU A 70 -20.60 7.08 -2.45
CA LEU A 70 -20.34 6.92 -1.01
C LEU A 70 -21.09 7.95 -0.15
N LYS A 71 -21.63 9.01 -0.76
CA LYS A 71 -22.35 10.10 -0.09
C LYS A 71 -21.53 10.79 0.99
N GLU A 72 -20.22 10.91 0.78
CA GLU A 72 -19.31 11.58 1.69
C GLU A 72 -19.16 13.07 1.34
N ASP A 73 -19.06 13.92 2.36
CA ASP A 73 -18.82 15.35 2.15
C ASP A 73 -17.36 15.58 1.70
N PRO A 74 -17.10 16.44 0.69
CA PRO A 74 -15.74 16.75 0.24
C PRO A 74 -14.81 17.28 1.35
N SER A 75 -15.35 17.97 2.35
CA SER A 75 -14.61 18.48 3.51
C SER A 75 -14.11 17.38 4.46
N SER A 76 -14.60 16.14 4.33
CA SER A 76 -14.19 14.98 5.14
C SER A 76 -12.84 14.36 4.70
N LEU A 77 -12.26 14.82 3.59
CA LEU A 77 -10.97 14.34 3.07
C LEU A 77 -9.80 14.43 4.09
N PRO A 78 -9.53 15.59 4.73
CA PRO A 78 -8.48 15.68 5.74
C PRO A 78 -8.72 14.72 6.91
N GLU A 79 -9.96 14.60 7.38
CA GLU A 79 -10.31 13.69 8.47
C GLU A 79 -10.04 12.23 8.08
N SER A 80 -10.49 11.81 6.89
CA SER A 80 -10.24 10.48 6.33
C SER A 80 -8.74 10.14 6.31
N ARG A 81 -7.89 11.10 5.92
CA ARG A 81 -6.42 10.93 5.91
C ARG A 81 -5.86 10.77 7.32
N THR A 82 -6.35 11.53 8.30
CA THR A 82 -5.91 11.35 9.69
C THR A 82 -6.33 10.00 10.25
N ASN A 83 -7.55 9.55 9.97
CA ASN A 83 -8.05 8.26 10.42
C ASN A 83 -7.26 7.10 9.80
N LEU A 84 -6.88 7.20 8.52
CA LEU A 84 -6.00 6.23 7.87
C LEU A 84 -4.62 6.17 8.53
N ARG A 85 -4.02 7.34 8.86
CA ARG A 85 -2.74 7.39 9.59
C ARG A 85 -2.85 6.77 10.99
N LYS A 86 -3.93 7.03 11.71
CA LYS A 86 -4.19 6.42 13.03
C LYS A 86 -4.30 4.89 12.90
N LEU A 87 -5.03 4.39 11.91
CA LEU A 87 -5.19 2.96 11.67
C LEU A 87 -3.85 2.30 11.29
N TYR A 88 -3.04 2.97 10.46
CA TYR A 88 -1.70 2.50 10.12
C TYR A 88 -0.80 2.43 11.36
N LEU A 89 -0.80 3.46 12.20
CA LEU A 89 -0.03 3.48 13.44
C LEU A 89 -0.49 2.37 14.40
N LEU A 90 -1.81 2.21 14.56
CA LEU A 90 -2.40 1.15 15.38
C LEU A 90 -1.95 -0.22 14.87
N HIS A 91 -2.07 -0.48 13.56
CA HIS A 91 -1.63 -1.73 12.96
C HIS A 91 -0.14 -2.01 13.21
N ARG A 92 0.71 -1.00 13.03
CA ARG A 92 2.16 -1.12 13.27
C ARG A 92 2.46 -1.39 14.74
N ALA A 93 1.77 -0.71 15.66
CA ALA A 93 1.92 -0.93 17.09
C ALA A 93 1.48 -2.35 17.48
N THR A 94 0.34 -2.82 16.97
CA THR A 94 -0.14 -4.20 17.22
C THR A 94 0.83 -5.24 16.71
N GLN A 95 1.42 -5.04 15.52
CA GLN A 95 2.45 -5.94 15.00
C GLN A 95 3.68 -5.99 15.92
N LEU A 96 4.21 -4.84 16.33
CA LEU A 96 5.36 -4.76 17.25
C LEU A 96 5.06 -5.41 18.59
N LEU A 97 3.86 -5.18 19.15
CA LEU A 97 3.42 -5.83 20.39
C LEU A 97 3.33 -7.35 20.24
N MET A 98 2.78 -7.85 19.13
CA MET A 98 2.76 -9.30 18.88
C MET A 98 4.18 -9.88 18.76
N PHE A 99 5.08 -9.24 18.01
CA PHE A 99 6.46 -9.72 17.87
C PHE A 99 7.20 -9.74 19.21
N THR A 100 7.08 -8.66 20.00
CA THR A 100 7.71 -8.58 21.33
C THR A 100 7.14 -9.60 22.30
N PHE A 101 5.81 -9.82 22.29
CA PHE A 101 5.16 -10.82 23.13
C PHE A 101 5.61 -12.25 22.79
N VAL A 102 5.64 -12.60 21.50
CA VAL A 102 6.11 -13.92 21.04
C VAL A 102 7.58 -14.11 21.39
N PHE A 103 8.42 -13.11 21.13
CA PHE A 103 9.84 -13.14 21.47
C PHE A 103 10.04 -13.34 22.98
N TRP A 104 9.31 -12.59 23.80
CA TRP A 104 9.35 -12.72 25.26
C TRP A 104 8.91 -14.11 25.71
N GLY A 105 7.84 -14.67 25.14
CA GLY A 105 7.39 -16.04 25.42
C GLY A 105 8.44 -17.11 25.10
N VAL A 106 9.16 -16.96 23.97
CA VAL A 106 10.25 -17.85 23.58
C VAL A 106 11.42 -17.76 24.55
N VAL A 107 11.81 -16.55 24.96
CA VAL A 107 12.88 -16.30 25.94
C VAL A 107 12.51 -16.84 27.32
N LEU A 108 11.25 -16.71 27.72
CA LEU A 108 10.79 -17.27 29.00
C LEU A 108 10.86 -18.79 29.01
N ARG A 109 10.50 -19.46 27.91
CA ARG A 109 10.45 -20.92 27.81
C ARG A 109 11.80 -21.58 27.54
N SER A 110 12.72 -20.89 26.84
CA SER A 110 14.00 -21.46 26.41
C SER A 110 15.20 -20.84 27.12
N ASN A 111 15.89 -21.63 27.94
CA ASN A 111 17.17 -21.22 28.54
C ASN A 111 18.28 -21.00 27.50
N THR A 112 18.23 -21.72 26.37
CA THR A 112 19.16 -21.51 25.24
C THR A 112 18.96 -20.14 24.61
N ALA A 113 17.71 -19.68 24.46
CA ALA A 113 17.41 -18.35 23.93
C ALA A 113 17.97 -17.23 24.83
N ARG A 114 17.83 -17.38 26.16
CA ARG A 114 18.46 -16.47 27.13
C ARG A 114 19.98 -16.46 26.98
N SER A 115 20.60 -17.64 26.89
CA SER A 115 22.06 -17.76 26.71
C SER A 115 22.54 -17.09 25.41
N THR A 116 21.86 -17.32 24.28
CA THR A 116 22.20 -16.65 23.00
C THR A 116 22.05 -15.12 23.07
N LEU A 117 21.06 -14.61 23.80
CA LEU A 117 20.90 -13.16 23.99
C LEU A 117 22.03 -12.56 24.81
N TYR A 118 22.45 -13.23 25.88
CA TYR A 118 23.62 -12.79 26.65
C TYR A 118 24.89 -12.81 25.79
N GLN A 119 25.11 -13.85 24.97
CA GLN A 119 26.24 -13.92 24.05
C GLN A 119 26.24 -12.75 23.05
N ILE A 120 25.10 -12.47 22.40
CA ILE A 120 24.95 -11.35 21.47
C ILE A 120 25.23 -10.01 22.17
N SER A 121 24.69 -9.80 23.37
CA SER A 121 24.93 -8.58 24.15
C SER A 121 26.41 -8.38 24.48
N SER A 122 27.13 -9.47 24.78
CA SER A 122 28.56 -9.42 25.10
C SER A 122 29.43 -9.11 23.89
N ILE A 123 29.06 -9.59 22.70
CA ILE A 123 29.75 -9.30 21.43
C ILE A 123 29.53 -7.83 21.03
N LEU A 124 28.31 -7.32 21.19
CA LEU A 124 28.01 -5.90 20.95
C LEU A 124 28.83 -4.99 21.89
N PHE A 125 28.92 -5.35 23.17
CA PHE A 125 29.74 -4.59 24.12
C PHE A 125 31.24 -4.61 23.77
N ARG A 126 31.76 -5.76 23.32
CA ARG A 126 33.17 -5.90 22.89
C ARG A 126 33.47 -5.09 21.63
N THR A 127 32.58 -5.10 20.65
CA THR A 127 32.74 -4.31 19.41
C THR A 127 32.66 -2.82 19.70
N LEU A 128 31.69 -2.38 20.51
CA LEU A 128 31.54 -0.98 20.93
C LEU A 128 32.78 -0.45 21.69
N THR A 129 33.32 -1.26 22.61
CA THR A 129 34.53 -0.89 23.38
C THR A 129 35.82 -0.98 22.56
N SER A 130 35.85 -1.75 21.47
CA SER A 130 36.97 -1.76 20.51
C SER A 130 36.93 -0.53 19.59
N LEU A 131 35.74 -0.15 19.13
CA LEU A 131 35.50 1.06 18.34
C LEU A 131 35.80 2.33 19.15
N SER A 132 35.38 2.40 20.41
CA SER A 132 35.68 3.56 21.27
C SER A 132 37.18 3.73 21.52
N ARG A 133 37.91 2.62 21.70
CA ARG A 133 39.37 2.64 21.86
C ARG A 133 40.09 3.02 20.57
N ALA A 134 39.63 2.56 19.41
CA ALA A 134 40.18 2.94 18.11
C ALA A 134 39.99 4.43 17.80
N PHE A 135 38.83 4.99 18.17
CA PHE A 135 38.55 6.43 18.02
C PHE A 135 39.41 7.29 18.95
N ALA A 136 39.68 6.82 20.17
CA ALA A 136 40.56 7.52 21.12
C ALA A 136 42.05 7.50 20.70
N SER A 137 42.48 6.52 19.90
CA SER A 137 43.87 6.42 19.41
C SER A 137 44.15 7.18 18.10
N GLY A 138 43.12 7.56 17.33
CA GLY A 138 43.26 8.21 16.01
C GLY A 138 43.22 9.75 16.03
N GLY A 139 43.15 10.39 17.20
CA GLY A 139 43.04 11.84 17.37
C GLY A 139 44.32 12.57 17.79
N ARG A 140 45.51 12.04 17.46
CA ARG A 140 46.79 12.73 17.61
C ARG A 140 47.39 13.07 16.25
#